data_AF-A0A8C1XY97-F1
#
_entry.id   AF-A0A8C1XY97-F1
#
_cell.length_a   1.000
_cell.length_b   1.000
_cell.length_c   1.000
_cell.angle_alpha   90.00
_cell.angle_beta   90.00
_cell.angle_gamma   90.00
#
_symmetry.space_group_name_H-M   'P 1'
#
loop_
_entity.id
_entity.type
_entity.pdbx_description
1 polymer ?
#
loop_
_entity_poly.entity_id
_entity_poly.type
_entity_poly.pdbx_seq_one_letter_code
_entity_poly.pdbx_strand_id
1 'polypeptide(L)'
;MEDQYGGLLSCSTTANSCRIPNLKCGQVYDISVIYHDGICPSMPSHAIQMKSVPCGPTNVRAEVQCPSGVLSLNWDRTEDAEGYIATIVSKTSGELVYCNSTLPSCNVSNLQCGDSYSVQVRSYNSSCLSMLSSPLVIREVPCVPTNVTARRTCGSSTVEVSWSASRGAQSYVAVAVSDDRHRTKCSSNTTTCSIPDLHCSSVYSIRVVAADGNCSSWESQNFTLRTVPCPPTNVQSTMNCSINSATLSWTASPNAVSYRGRASGRDGHNVTCDVRTPGCQLNGLHCGQEYVFVVTASDGSCESPDSVENRHETGITLIMIIIMFKLSSSITITVKNPEHYIECLFFSQCAFFQHRVCLRVCPDSWTVPLTA
;
A
#
# COMPACT_ATOMS: atom_id res chain seq x y z
N MET A 1 -64.53 -14.16 -24.31
CA MET A 1 -63.61 -14.40 -23.19
C MET A 1 -63.77 -13.23 -22.25
N GLU A 2 -64.07 -13.50 -20.99
CA GLU A 2 -64.25 -12.45 -19.98
C GLU A 2 -63.06 -12.51 -19.02
N ASP A 3 -62.42 -11.37 -18.77
CA ASP A 3 -61.41 -11.28 -17.72
C ASP A 3 -62.05 -11.24 -16.33
N GLN A 4 -61.26 -11.44 -15.28
CA GLN A 4 -61.73 -11.44 -13.89
C GLN A 4 -62.35 -10.10 -13.41
N TYR A 5 -62.30 -9.05 -14.23
CA TYR A 5 -62.90 -7.74 -13.98
C TYR A 5 -64.08 -7.42 -14.92
N GLY A 6 -64.56 -8.40 -15.70
CA GLY A 6 -65.68 -8.23 -16.63
C GLY A 6 -65.29 -7.64 -17.99
N GLY A 7 -63.99 -7.56 -18.30
CA GLY A 7 -63.47 -7.09 -19.58
C GLY A 7 -63.68 -8.13 -20.68
N LEU A 8 -64.49 -7.78 -21.69
CA LEU A 8 -64.79 -8.68 -22.80
C LEU A 8 -63.70 -8.62 -23.88
N LEU A 9 -63.00 -9.73 -24.07
CA LEU A 9 -62.12 -9.99 -25.20
C LEU A 9 -62.81 -10.99 -26.15
N SER A 10 -62.94 -10.61 -27.42
CA SER A 10 -63.59 -11.42 -28.43
C SER A 10 -62.77 -11.48 -29.71
N CYS A 11 -62.89 -12.59 -30.43
CA CYS A 11 -62.40 -12.71 -31.79
C CYS A 11 -63.45 -13.47 -32.61
N SER A 12 -63.55 -13.18 -33.91
CA SER A 12 -64.51 -13.79 -34.83
C SER A 12 -63.77 -14.46 -35.98
N THR A 13 -64.21 -15.64 -36.38
CA THR A 13 -63.58 -16.50 -37.38
C THR A 13 -64.63 -17.38 -38.04
N THR A 14 -64.39 -17.81 -39.27
CA THR A 14 -65.18 -18.86 -39.94
C THR A 14 -64.53 -20.24 -39.80
N ALA A 15 -63.32 -20.31 -39.24
CA ALA A 15 -62.61 -21.55 -38.96
C ALA A 15 -62.92 -22.07 -37.55
N ASN A 16 -62.53 -23.31 -37.26
CA ASN A 16 -62.70 -23.94 -35.94
C ASN A 16 -61.72 -23.41 -34.87
N SER A 17 -60.99 -22.33 -35.16
CA SER A 17 -60.01 -21.74 -34.25
C SER A 17 -59.89 -20.24 -34.43
N CYS A 18 -59.63 -19.56 -33.32
CA CYS A 18 -59.55 -18.11 -33.24
C CYS A 18 -58.45 -17.69 -32.26
N ARG A 19 -57.70 -16.63 -32.60
CA ARG A 19 -56.61 -16.13 -31.75
C ARG A 19 -57.03 -14.82 -31.09
N ILE A 20 -57.01 -14.80 -29.76
CA ILE A 20 -57.25 -13.60 -28.96
C ILE A 20 -55.88 -13.00 -28.59
N PRO A 21 -55.48 -11.84 -29.15
CA PRO A 21 -54.24 -11.18 -28.77
C PRO A 21 -54.38 -10.44 -27.43
N ASN A 22 -53.24 -10.01 -26.87
CA ASN A 22 -53.18 -9.05 -25.75
C ASN A 22 -53.82 -9.51 -24.43
N LEU A 23 -53.77 -10.81 -24.14
CA LEU A 23 -54.11 -11.32 -22.81
C LEU A 23 -53.12 -10.78 -21.78
N LYS A 24 -53.64 -10.21 -20.69
CA LYS A 24 -52.85 -9.83 -19.51
C LYS A 24 -52.33 -11.09 -18.80
N CYS A 25 -51.08 -11.03 -18.33
CA CYS A 25 -50.43 -12.09 -17.57
C CYS A 25 -51.03 -12.21 -16.15
N GLY A 26 -50.93 -13.39 -15.54
CA GLY A 26 -51.38 -13.65 -14.17
C GLY A 26 -52.89 -13.44 -13.97
N GLN A 27 -53.70 -13.72 -14.97
CA GLN A 27 -55.16 -13.54 -14.93
C GLN A 27 -55.87 -14.84 -15.26
N VAL A 28 -57.03 -15.05 -14.66
CA VAL A 28 -57.95 -16.13 -15.02
C VAL A 28 -58.99 -15.58 -15.98
N TYR A 29 -59.30 -16.36 -17.01
CA TYR A 29 -60.26 -16.00 -18.03
C TYR A 29 -61.28 -17.13 -18.22
N ASP A 30 -62.54 -16.74 -18.32
CA ASP A 30 -63.63 -17.62 -18.72
C ASP A 30 -63.81 -17.55 -20.25
N ILE A 31 -63.61 -18.69 -20.91
CA ILE A 31 -63.70 -18.81 -22.37
C ILE A 31 -64.99 -19.54 -22.72
N SER A 32 -65.88 -18.86 -23.43
CA SER A 32 -67.05 -19.43 -24.07
C SER A 32 -67.03 -19.12 -25.57
N VAL A 33 -67.66 -19.99 -26.35
CA VAL A 33 -67.80 -19.85 -27.80
C VAL A 33 -69.27 -19.67 -28.14
N ILE A 34 -69.55 -18.71 -29.01
CA ILE A 34 -70.87 -18.46 -29.59
C ILE A 34 -70.78 -18.63 -31.11
N TYR A 35 -71.74 -19.35 -31.68
CA TYR A 35 -71.98 -19.40 -33.12
C TYR A 35 -72.96 -18.28 -33.53
N HIS A 36 -72.75 -17.69 -34.71
CA HIS A 36 -73.61 -16.65 -35.29
C HIS A 36 -73.83 -16.94 -36.78
N ASP A 37 -75.09 -17.03 -37.22
CA ASP A 37 -75.48 -17.35 -38.60
C ASP A 37 -75.68 -16.11 -39.50
N GLY A 38 -75.51 -14.92 -38.93
CA GLY A 38 -75.73 -13.63 -39.61
C GLY A 38 -77.03 -12.95 -39.18
N ILE A 39 -77.92 -13.66 -38.46
CA ILE A 39 -79.20 -13.14 -37.98
C ILE A 39 -79.25 -13.15 -36.45
N CYS A 40 -78.87 -14.26 -35.81
CA CYS A 40 -78.94 -14.42 -34.36
C CYS A 40 -77.72 -15.14 -33.76
N PRO A 41 -77.23 -14.72 -32.57
CA PRO A 41 -76.26 -15.50 -31.80
C PRO A 41 -76.93 -16.72 -31.15
N SER A 42 -76.21 -17.83 -31.12
CA SER A 42 -76.53 -19.00 -30.28
C SER A 42 -76.26 -18.72 -28.79
N MET A 43 -76.76 -19.61 -27.91
CA MET A 43 -76.36 -19.59 -26.51
C MET A 43 -74.86 -19.90 -26.36
N PRO A 44 -74.15 -19.25 -25.43
CA PRO A 44 -72.75 -19.54 -25.16
C PRO A 44 -72.52 -20.99 -24.78
N SER A 45 -71.41 -21.57 -25.22
CA SER A 45 -70.94 -22.85 -24.71
C SER A 45 -70.69 -22.80 -23.20
N HIS A 46 -70.55 -23.98 -22.57
CA HIS A 46 -70.02 -24.04 -21.21
C HIS A 46 -68.66 -23.33 -21.16
N ALA A 47 -68.47 -22.49 -20.15
CA ALA A 47 -67.24 -21.74 -19.98
C ALA A 47 -66.13 -22.69 -19.53
N ILE A 48 -64.96 -22.60 -20.18
CA ILE A 48 -63.74 -23.22 -19.68
C ILE A 48 -62.89 -22.15 -19.01
N GLN A 49 -62.34 -22.47 -17.85
CA GLN A 49 -61.38 -21.60 -17.17
C GLN A 49 -59.98 -21.84 -17.73
N MET A 50 -59.35 -20.76 -18.17
CA MET A 50 -57.97 -20.75 -18.58
C MET A 50 -57.20 -19.70 -17.78
N LYS A 51 -56.07 -20.11 -17.22
CA LYS A 51 -55.16 -19.21 -16.53
C LYS A 51 -54.04 -18.79 -17.46
N SER A 52 -53.78 -17.49 -17.58
CA SER A 52 -52.64 -16.99 -18.35
C SER A 52 -51.32 -17.24 -17.63
N VAL A 53 -50.22 -17.09 -18.37
CA VAL A 53 -48.87 -17.28 -17.83
C VAL A 53 -48.57 -16.26 -16.72
N PRO A 54 -47.70 -16.58 -15.75
CA PRO A 54 -47.30 -15.62 -14.71
C PRO A 54 -46.70 -14.36 -15.33
N CYS A 55 -46.82 -13.24 -14.61
CA CYS A 55 -46.20 -11.98 -15.03
C CYS A 55 -44.68 -12.00 -14.86
N GLY A 56 -43.98 -11.18 -15.65
CA GLY A 56 -42.56 -10.93 -15.42
C GLY A 56 -42.33 -10.27 -14.05
N PRO A 57 -41.29 -10.66 -13.29
CA PRO A 57 -41.01 -10.05 -11.99
C PRO A 57 -40.79 -8.53 -12.09
N THR A 58 -41.35 -7.79 -11.14
CA THR A 58 -41.19 -6.34 -11.00
C THR A 58 -40.16 -6.01 -9.93
N ASN A 59 -39.70 -4.75 -9.92
CA ASN A 59 -38.81 -4.21 -8.88
C ASN A 59 -37.54 -5.06 -8.67
N VAL A 60 -36.92 -5.49 -9.78
CA VAL A 60 -35.67 -6.24 -9.75
C VAL A 60 -34.57 -5.33 -9.21
N ARG A 61 -33.93 -5.78 -8.13
CA ARG A 61 -32.82 -5.11 -7.45
C ARG A 61 -31.62 -6.04 -7.42
N ALA A 62 -30.45 -5.44 -7.43
CA ALA A 62 -29.19 -6.14 -7.40
C ALA A 62 -28.22 -5.42 -6.48
N GLU A 63 -27.51 -6.18 -5.66
CA GLU A 63 -26.50 -5.69 -4.73
C GLU A 63 -25.26 -6.58 -4.81
N VAL A 64 -24.09 -5.98 -4.97
CA VAL A 64 -22.82 -6.68 -5.00
C VAL A 64 -22.19 -6.64 -3.61
N GLN A 65 -21.92 -7.81 -3.03
CA GLN A 65 -21.32 -7.91 -1.70
C GLN A 65 -19.80 -7.78 -1.78
N CYS A 66 -19.29 -6.64 -1.33
CA CYS A 66 -17.88 -6.29 -1.40
C CYS A 66 -17.16 -6.71 -0.09
N PRO A 67 -15.95 -7.30 -0.16
CA PRO A 67 -15.11 -7.53 -1.35
C PRO A 67 -15.32 -8.89 -2.05
N SER A 68 -16.26 -9.71 -1.61
CA SER A 68 -16.44 -11.09 -2.09
C SER A 68 -16.84 -11.23 -3.56
N GLY A 69 -17.50 -10.21 -4.13
CA GLY A 69 -18.03 -10.26 -5.50
C GLY A 69 -19.25 -11.17 -5.66
N VAL A 70 -19.99 -11.44 -4.57
CA VAL A 70 -21.25 -12.17 -4.63
C VAL A 70 -22.37 -11.20 -5.02
N LEU A 71 -23.02 -11.47 -6.15
CA LEU A 71 -24.16 -10.71 -6.64
C LEU A 71 -25.45 -11.25 -6.02
N SER A 72 -26.10 -10.46 -5.19
CA SER A 72 -27.41 -10.76 -4.59
C SER A 72 -28.52 -10.09 -5.40
N LEU A 73 -29.44 -10.88 -5.93
CA LEU A 73 -30.59 -10.45 -6.70
C LEU A 73 -31.88 -10.65 -5.90
N ASN A 74 -32.79 -9.69 -6.00
CA ASN A 74 -34.07 -9.63 -5.29
C ASN A 74 -35.12 -9.04 -6.23
N TRP A 75 -36.35 -9.55 -6.17
CA TRP A 75 -37.50 -9.01 -6.91
C TRP A 75 -38.80 -9.23 -6.15
N ASP A 76 -39.89 -8.63 -6.62
CA ASP A 76 -41.20 -8.86 -6.01
C ASP A 76 -41.72 -10.26 -6.35
N ARG A 77 -42.40 -10.91 -5.39
CA ARG A 77 -43.03 -12.21 -5.62
C ARG A 77 -44.12 -12.07 -6.69
N THR A 78 -44.06 -12.93 -7.69
CA THR A 78 -45.10 -13.08 -8.73
C THR A 78 -46.10 -14.15 -8.29
N GLU A 79 -47.39 -13.85 -8.34
CA GLU A 79 -48.44 -14.84 -8.14
C GLU A 79 -48.37 -15.94 -9.22
N ASP A 80 -48.64 -17.18 -8.83
CA ASP A 80 -48.64 -18.36 -9.70
C ASP A 80 -47.31 -18.73 -10.36
N ALA A 81 -46.22 -18.09 -9.95
CA ALA A 81 -44.87 -18.52 -10.29
C ALA A 81 -44.45 -19.70 -9.40
N GLU A 82 -44.08 -20.81 -10.02
CA GLU A 82 -43.45 -21.95 -9.34
C GLU A 82 -41.95 -21.71 -9.11
N GLY A 83 -41.34 -20.82 -9.92
CA GLY A 83 -39.98 -20.36 -9.74
C GLY A 83 -39.60 -19.24 -10.69
N TYR A 84 -38.32 -18.90 -10.66
CA TYR A 84 -37.73 -17.79 -11.38
C TYR A 84 -36.41 -18.20 -12.03
N ILE A 85 -36.11 -17.58 -13.16
CA ILE A 85 -34.86 -17.71 -13.89
C ILE A 85 -34.29 -16.31 -14.10
N ALA A 86 -33.19 -16.01 -13.44
CA ALA A 86 -32.38 -14.83 -13.72
C ALA A 86 -31.37 -15.16 -14.82
N THR A 87 -31.32 -14.34 -15.86
CA THR A 87 -30.32 -14.36 -16.93
C THR A 87 -29.38 -13.18 -16.74
N ILE A 88 -28.10 -13.46 -16.56
CA ILE A 88 -27.02 -12.50 -16.34
C ILE A 88 -26.09 -12.57 -17.53
N VAL A 89 -25.94 -11.45 -18.25
CA VAL A 89 -25.14 -11.39 -19.48
C VAL A 89 -23.95 -10.47 -19.27
N SER A 90 -22.73 -10.97 -19.47
CA SER A 90 -21.53 -10.12 -19.51
C SER A 90 -21.62 -9.16 -20.68
N LYS A 91 -21.42 -7.86 -20.43
CA LYS A 91 -21.36 -6.86 -21.50
C LYS A 91 -20.04 -6.88 -22.28
N THR A 92 -19.01 -7.52 -21.74
CA THR A 92 -17.69 -7.59 -22.36
C THR A 92 -17.53 -8.86 -23.19
N SER A 93 -17.83 -10.04 -22.62
CA SER A 93 -17.66 -11.33 -23.31
C SER A 93 -18.94 -11.87 -23.97
N GLY A 94 -20.12 -11.39 -23.55
CA GLY A 94 -21.40 -11.98 -23.95
C GLY A 94 -21.72 -13.30 -23.25
N GLU A 95 -20.89 -13.73 -22.29
CA GLU A 95 -21.12 -14.95 -21.51
C GLU A 95 -22.42 -14.87 -20.71
N LEU A 96 -23.13 -15.99 -20.68
CA LEU A 96 -24.43 -16.13 -20.04
C LEU A 96 -24.31 -16.96 -18.76
N VAL A 97 -24.75 -16.38 -17.66
CA VAL A 97 -24.90 -17.06 -16.38
C VAL A 97 -26.38 -17.10 -16.03
N TYR A 98 -26.86 -18.26 -15.57
CA TYR A 98 -28.24 -18.46 -15.17
C TYR A 98 -28.32 -18.71 -13.67
N CYS A 99 -29.37 -18.21 -13.06
CA CYS A 99 -29.73 -18.60 -11.71
C CYS A 99 -31.21 -18.94 -11.60
N ASN A 100 -31.48 -20.14 -11.11
CA ASN A 100 -32.82 -20.64 -10.91
C ASN A 100 -33.13 -20.68 -9.42
N SER A 101 -34.29 -20.16 -9.03
CA SER A 101 -34.71 -20.12 -7.63
C SER A 101 -36.23 -20.24 -7.53
N THR A 102 -36.73 -20.93 -6.51
CA THR A 102 -38.16 -20.95 -6.17
C THR A 102 -38.57 -19.76 -5.30
N LEU A 103 -37.59 -19.08 -4.70
CA LEU A 103 -37.77 -17.87 -3.92
C LEU A 103 -37.58 -16.63 -4.82
N PRO A 104 -38.14 -15.46 -4.43
CA PRO A 104 -38.00 -14.23 -5.19
C PRO A 104 -36.60 -13.57 -5.02
N SER A 105 -35.56 -14.39 -4.95
CA SER A 105 -34.18 -13.98 -4.73
C SER A 105 -33.22 -15.04 -5.25
N CYS A 106 -32.02 -14.61 -5.65
CA CYS A 106 -30.93 -15.48 -6.03
C CYS A 106 -29.57 -14.84 -5.69
N ASN A 107 -28.60 -15.64 -5.26
CA ASN A 107 -27.20 -15.23 -5.18
C ASN A 107 -26.37 -15.91 -6.28
N VAL A 108 -25.55 -15.11 -6.96
CA VAL A 108 -24.64 -15.56 -8.03
C VAL A 108 -23.22 -15.26 -7.60
N SER A 109 -22.35 -16.25 -7.67
CA SER A 109 -20.91 -16.12 -7.39
C SER A 109 -20.08 -16.43 -8.64
N ASN A 110 -18.77 -16.21 -8.56
CA ASN A 110 -17.82 -16.49 -9.64
C ASN A 110 -18.08 -15.68 -10.93
N LEU A 111 -18.67 -14.50 -10.79
CA LEU A 111 -18.70 -13.52 -11.88
C LEU A 111 -17.29 -12.95 -12.10
N GLN A 112 -17.02 -12.56 -13.34
CA GLN A 112 -15.75 -11.97 -13.73
C GLN A 112 -15.63 -10.57 -13.10
N CYS A 113 -14.60 -10.40 -12.27
CA CYS A 113 -14.31 -9.12 -11.63
C CYS A 113 -14.13 -7.98 -12.65
N GLY A 114 -14.56 -6.78 -12.26
CA GLY A 114 -14.45 -5.54 -13.02
C GLY A 114 -15.27 -5.48 -14.31
N ASP A 115 -16.07 -6.51 -14.58
CA ASP A 115 -16.97 -6.54 -15.73
C ASP A 115 -18.31 -5.85 -15.39
N SER A 116 -19.08 -5.54 -16.41
CA SER A 116 -20.45 -5.03 -16.27
C SER A 116 -21.44 -6.06 -16.78
N TYR A 117 -22.51 -6.28 -16.04
CA TYR A 117 -23.51 -7.28 -16.37
C TYR A 117 -24.88 -6.66 -16.63
N SER A 118 -25.64 -7.27 -17.53
CA SER A 118 -27.06 -7.00 -17.73
C SER A 118 -27.87 -8.15 -17.16
N VAL A 119 -28.72 -7.85 -16.19
CA VAL A 119 -29.58 -8.82 -15.49
C VAL A 119 -31.01 -8.65 -15.94
N GLN A 120 -31.65 -9.76 -16.30
CA GLN A 120 -33.09 -9.84 -16.54
C GLN A 120 -33.65 -11.07 -15.86
N VAL A 121 -34.84 -10.97 -15.29
CA VAL A 121 -35.49 -12.08 -14.58
C VAL A 121 -36.81 -12.40 -15.25
N ARG A 122 -37.14 -13.68 -15.35
CA ARG A 122 -38.47 -14.16 -15.74
C ARG A 122 -38.98 -15.17 -14.72
N SER A 123 -40.28 -15.23 -14.53
CA SER A 123 -40.93 -16.27 -13.75
C SER A 123 -41.37 -17.41 -14.66
N TYR A 124 -41.63 -18.58 -14.06
CA TYR A 124 -42.17 -19.72 -14.78
C TYR A 124 -43.18 -20.48 -13.94
N ASN A 125 -44.07 -21.19 -14.62
CA ASN A 125 -44.90 -22.24 -14.04
C ASN A 125 -44.67 -23.54 -14.82
N SER A 126 -45.33 -24.63 -14.42
CA SER A 126 -45.27 -25.96 -15.04
C SER A 126 -45.54 -26.00 -16.55
N SER A 127 -46.12 -24.94 -17.12
CA SER A 127 -46.54 -24.91 -18.52
C SER A 127 -45.78 -23.91 -19.40
N CYS A 128 -45.33 -22.77 -18.86
CA CYS A 128 -44.82 -21.64 -19.65
C CYS A 128 -43.86 -20.70 -18.89
N LEU A 129 -43.13 -19.90 -19.65
CA LEU A 129 -42.25 -18.82 -19.18
C LEU A 129 -42.96 -17.46 -19.31
N SER A 130 -42.75 -16.57 -18.34
CA SER A 130 -43.19 -15.17 -18.44
C SER A 130 -42.35 -14.37 -19.43
N MET A 131 -42.80 -13.14 -19.71
CA MET A 131 -41.91 -12.11 -20.29
C MET A 131 -40.77 -11.76 -19.33
N LEU A 132 -39.66 -11.28 -19.88
CA LEU A 132 -38.52 -10.79 -19.13
C LEU A 132 -38.83 -9.47 -18.43
N SER A 133 -38.22 -9.25 -17.27
CA SER A 133 -38.18 -7.95 -16.61
C SER A 133 -37.41 -6.92 -17.44
N SER A 134 -37.56 -5.64 -17.08
CA SER A 134 -36.66 -4.58 -17.54
C SER A 134 -35.20 -4.94 -17.22
N PRO A 135 -34.24 -4.70 -18.14
CA PRO A 135 -32.85 -4.98 -17.90
C PRO A 135 -32.26 -4.05 -16.83
N LEU A 136 -31.58 -4.65 -15.85
CA LEU A 136 -30.81 -3.95 -14.83
C LEU A 136 -29.33 -4.09 -15.11
N VAL A 137 -28.59 -2.98 -15.11
CA VAL A 137 -27.14 -2.98 -15.35
C VAL A 137 -26.41 -2.83 -14.04
N ILE A 138 -25.48 -3.74 -13.78
CA ILE A 138 -24.61 -3.71 -12.59
C ILE A 138 -23.13 -3.78 -12.99
N ARG A 139 -22.27 -3.30 -12.10
CA ARG A 139 -20.81 -3.41 -12.22
C ARG A 139 -20.32 -4.31 -11.10
N GLU A 140 -19.48 -5.27 -11.47
CA GLU A 140 -18.90 -6.19 -10.52
C GLU A 140 -17.69 -5.57 -9.82
N VAL A 141 -17.29 -6.12 -8.66
CA VAL A 141 -16.15 -5.61 -7.89
C VAL A 141 -14.88 -5.55 -8.75
N PRO A 142 -14.01 -4.52 -8.59
CA PRO A 142 -12.74 -4.47 -9.31
C PRO A 142 -11.91 -5.72 -9.11
N CYS A 143 -11.09 -6.07 -10.10
CA CYS A 143 -10.17 -7.18 -9.93
C CYS A 143 -9.10 -6.85 -8.87
N VAL A 144 -8.61 -7.90 -8.22
CA VAL A 144 -7.51 -7.79 -7.27
C VAL A 144 -6.23 -7.39 -8.01
N PRO A 145 -5.47 -6.38 -7.54
CA PRO A 145 -4.18 -6.03 -8.12
C PRO A 145 -3.19 -7.20 -8.11
N THR A 146 -2.48 -7.39 -9.22
CA THR A 146 -1.47 -8.43 -9.40
C THR A 146 -0.11 -7.83 -9.73
N ASN A 147 0.95 -8.64 -9.66
CA ASN A 147 2.34 -8.22 -9.91
C ASN A 147 2.76 -7.01 -9.07
N VAL A 148 2.42 -7.03 -7.78
CA VAL A 148 2.85 -5.99 -6.85
C VAL A 148 4.36 -6.07 -6.67
N THR A 149 5.05 -4.98 -6.96
CA THR A 149 6.48 -4.83 -6.73
C THR A 149 6.75 -3.52 -6.01
N ALA A 150 7.82 -3.48 -5.22
CA ALA A 150 8.24 -2.26 -4.54
C ALA A 150 9.73 -2.00 -4.80
N ARG A 151 10.05 -0.74 -5.09
CA ARG A 151 11.40 -0.25 -5.29
C ARG A 151 11.71 0.79 -4.22
N ARG A 152 12.74 0.48 -3.44
CA ARG A 152 13.31 1.40 -2.46
C ARG A 152 14.35 2.31 -3.12
N THR A 153 14.44 3.54 -2.65
CA THR A 153 15.47 4.50 -3.03
C THR A 153 16.44 4.67 -1.85
N CYS A 154 17.74 4.49 -2.07
CA CYS A 154 18.73 4.62 -1.01
C CYS A 154 18.69 6.04 -0.40
N GLY A 155 18.80 6.15 0.92
CA GLY A 155 18.72 7.43 1.63
C GLY A 155 17.32 8.03 1.76
N SER A 156 16.26 7.39 1.25
CA SER A 156 14.88 7.85 1.38
C SER A 156 14.06 6.99 2.35
N SER A 157 13.14 7.61 3.09
CA SER A 157 12.09 6.93 3.87
C SER A 157 10.85 6.60 3.02
N THR A 158 10.86 6.95 1.74
CA THR A 158 9.78 6.67 0.79
C THR A 158 10.08 5.45 -0.08
N VAL A 159 9.04 4.70 -0.39
CA VAL A 159 9.13 3.52 -1.26
C VAL A 159 8.11 3.64 -2.37
N GLU A 160 8.57 3.49 -3.62
CA GLU A 160 7.69 3.43 -4.78
C GLU A 160 7.17 1.99 -4.94
N VAL A 161 5.85 1.84 -4.96
CA VAL A 161 5.17 0.57 -5.19
C VAL A 161 4.44 0.64 -6.53
N SER A 162 4.51 -0.45 -7.29
CA SER A 162 3.85 -0.58 -8.59
C SER A 162 3.11 -1.91 -8.70
N TRP A 163 2.07 -1.95 -9.54
CA TRP A 163 1.25 -3.13 -9.78
C TRP A 163 0.71 -3.13 -11.21
N SER A 164 0.09 -4.24 -11.63
CA SER A 164 -0.61 -4.32 -12.91
C SER A 164 -2.00 -3.70 -12.82
N ALA A 165 -2.44 -3.04 -13.90
CA ALA A 165 -3.77 -2.45 -13.99
C ALA A 165 -4.86 -3.52 -13.78
N SER A 166 -5.79 -3.24 -12.87
CA SER A 166 -6.91 -4.10 -12.53
C SER A 166 -8.15 -3.69 -13.30
N ARG A 167 -8.86 -4.67 -13.86
CA ARG A 167 -10.12 -4.41 -14.56
C ARG A 167 -11.15 -3.83 -13.59
N GLY A 168 -11.89 -2.82 -14.04
CA GLY A 168 -12.93 -2.14 -13.25
C GLY A 168 -12.40 -1.16 -12.20
N ALA A 169 -11.07 -1.07 -11.98
CA ALA A 169 -10.50 -0.17 -10.99
C ALA A 169 -10.45 1.28 -11.50
N GLN A 170 -10.83 2.22 -10.64
CA GLN A 170 -10.69 3.66 -10.84
C GLN A 170 -9.60 4.26 -9.94
N SER A 171 -9.35 3.63 -8.79
CA SER A 171 -8.30 4.02 -7.86
C SER A 171 -7.72 2.81 -7.13
N TYR A 172 -6.58 3.00 -6.51
CA TYR A 172 -5.86 1.99 -5.74
C TYR A 172 -5.39 2.57 -4.41
N VAL A 173 -5.32 1.71 -3.40
CA VAL A 173 -4.74 2.02 -2.10
C VAL A 173 -3.69 0.97 -1.79
N ALA A 174 -2.44 1.41 -1.60
CA ALA A 174 -1.35 0.56 -1.15
C ALA A 174 -1.12 0.79 0.35
N VAL A 175 -1.05 -0.28 1.13
CA VAL A 175 -0.86 -0.25 2.58
C VAL A 175 0.39 -1.05 2.93
N ALA A 176 1.29 -0.44 3.71
CA ALA A 176 2.45 -1.10 4.26
C ALA A 176 2.29 -1.25 5.78
N VAL A 177 2.53 -2.46 6.29
CA VAL A 177 2.48 -2.80 7.71
C VAL A 177 3.81 -3.42 8.10
N SER A 178 4.50 -2.87 9.09
CA SER A 178 5.74 -3.46 9.61
C SER A 178 5.50 -4.35 10.83
N ASP A 179 6.53 -5.11 11.19
CA ASP A 179 6.52 -6.03 12.33
C ASP A 179 6.28 -5.32 13.68
N ASP A 180 6.69 -4.06 13.78
CA ASP A 180 6.44 -3.16 14.93
C ASP A 180 5.02 -2.58 14.96
N ARG A 181 4.14 -3.02 14.04
CA ARG A 181 2.76 -2.55 13.84
C ARG A 181 2.64 -1.12 13.31
N HIS A 182 3.72 -0.49 12.87
CA HIS A 182 3.60 0.78 12.14
C HIS A 182 2.85 0.55 10.83
N ARG A 183 1.90 1.44 10.54
CA ARG A 183 1.01 1.37 9.39
C ARG A 183 1.05 2.68 8.63
N THR A 184 1.41 2.61 7.37
CA THR A 184 1.39 3.73 6.42
C THR A 184 0.72 3.30 5.13
N LYS A 185 0.21 4.25 4.36
CA LYS A 185 -0.52 3.99 3.12
C LYS A 185 -0.33 5.12 2.12
N CYS A 186 -0.61 4.81 0.87
CA CYS A 186 -0.73 5.81 -0.17
C CYS A 186 -1.90 5.45 -1.11
N SER A 187 -2.39 6.42 -1.87
CA SER A 187 -3.50 6.23 -2.79
C SER A 187 -3.19 6.87 -4.13
N SER A 188 -3.60 6.22 -5.22
CA SER A 188 -3.33 6.68 -6.58
C SER A 188 -4.42 6.21 -7.55
N ASN A 189 -4.66 7.01 -8.59
CA ASN A 189 -5.53 6.62 -9.71
C ASN A 189 -4.73 5.94 -10.84
N THR A 190 -3.41 5.83 -10.69
CA THR A 190 -2.51 5.12 -11.61
C THR A 190 -2.04 3.80 -10.99
N THR A 191 -1.19 3.09 -11.71
CA THR A 191 -0.61 1.80 -11.29
C THR A 191 0.65 1.92 -10.42
N THR A 192 0.96 3.12 -9.96
CA THR A 192 2.13 3.41 -9.12
C THR A 192 1.77 4.35 -7.98
N CYS A 193 2.46 4.20 -6.84
CA CYS A 193 2.24 5.03 -5.67
C CYS A 193 3.45 5.01 -4.74
N SER A 194 3.77 6.17 -4.15
CA SER A 194 4.87 6.29 -3.19
C SER A 194 4.34 6.25 -1.77
N ILE A 195 4.74 5.24 -1.00
CA ILE A 195 4.40 5.11 0.42
C ILE A 195 5.41 5.92 1.23
N PRO A 196 4.96 6.89 2.05
CA PRO A 196 5.84 7.72 2.86
C PRO A 196 6.05 7.13 4.27
N ASP A 197 7.01 7.71 4.99
CA ASP A 197 7.21 7.53 6.43
C ASP A 197 7.44 6.07 6.85
N LEU A 198 8.22 5.33 6.07
CA LEU A 198 8.69 4.01 6.49
C LEU A 198 9.85 4.15 7.49
N HIS A 199 9.80 3.38 8.56
CA HIS A 199 10.89 3.25 9.51
C HIS A 199 12.06 2.51 8.85
N CYS A 200 13.27 3.00 9.06
CA CYS A 200 14.50 2.31 8.66
C CYS A 200 14.68 1.00 9.45
N SER A 201 15.57 0.13 8.96
CA SER A 201 15.88 -1.16 9.60
C SER A 201 14.67 -2.08 9.87
N SER A 202 13.55 -1.85 9.19
CA SER A 202 12.27 -2.55 9.40
C SER A 202 11.85 -3.36 8.18
N VAL A 203 11.10 -4.44 8.42
CA VAL A 203 10.48 -5.26 7.37
C VAL A 203 9.01 -4.88 7.26
N TYR A 204 8.56 -4.55 6.04
CA TYR A 204 7.18 -4.20 5.73
C TYR A 204 6.52 -5.27 4.87
N SER A 205 5.28 -5.58 5.18
CA SER A 205 4.33 -6.31 4.34
C SER A 205 3.45 -5.30 3.61
N ILE A 206 3.55 -5.28 2.27
CA ILE A 206 2.82 -4.36 1.41
C ILE A 206 1.68 -5.11 0.71
N ARG A 207 0.47 -4.53 0.76
CA ARG A 207 -0.74 -5.00 0.08
C ARG A 207 -1.37 -3.86 -0.71
N VAL A 208 -2.02 -4.18 -1.82
CA VAL A 208 -2.71 -3.20 -2.67
C VAL A 208 -4.15 -3.64 -2.87
N VAL A 209 -5.08 -2.68 -2.77
CA VAL A 209 -6.51 -2.87 -3.03
C VAL A 209 -6.91 -1.97 -4.20
N ALA A 210 -7.79 -2.46 -5.07
CA ALA A 210 -8.41 -1.67 -6.13
C ALA A 210 -9.83 -1.24 -5.75
N ALA A 211 -10.26 -0.07 -6.20
CA ALA A 211 -11.59 0.47 -5.92
C ALA A 211 -12.19 1.17 -7.15
N ASP A 212 -13.52 1.15 -7.28
CA ASP A 212 -14.28 1.82 -8.33
C ASP A 212 -15.18 2.97 -7.82
N GLY A 213 -14.98 3.37 -6.56
CA GLY A 213 -15.75 4.39 -5.87
C GLY A 213 -16.98 3.86 -5.11
N ASN A 214 -17.53 2.71 -5.50
CA ASN A 214 -18.63 2.07 -4.78
C ASN A 214 -18.16 0.85 -3.97
N CYS A 215 -17.20 0.10 -4.51
CA CYS A 215 -16.67 -1.10 -3.93
C CYS A 215 -15.14 -1.18 -4.00
N SER A 216 -14.59 -2.07 -3.18
CA SER A 216 -13.18 -2.40 -3.13
C SER A 216 -12.98 -3.89 -3.32
N SER A 217 -11.90 -4.25 -4.02
CA SER A 217 -11.49 -5.63 -4.21
C SER A 217 -10.87 -6.23 -2.94
N TRP A 218 -10.58 -7.52 -2.98
CA TRP A 218 -9.71 -8.13 -1.99
C TRP A 218 -8.29 -7.55 -2.05
N GLU A 219 -7.56 -7.69 -0.95
CA GLU A 219 -6.14 -7.34 -0.88
C GLU A 219 -5.32 -8.23 -1.82
N SER A 220 -4.32 -7.63 -2.49
CA SER A 220 -3.35 -8.35 -3.30
C SER A 220 -2.55 -9.37 -2.50
N GLN A 221 -1.79 -10.21 -3.20
CA GLN A 221 -0.72 -10.97 -2.56
C GLN A 221 0.26 -10.04 -1.83
N ASN A 222 0.78 -10.54 -0.72
CA ASN A 222 1.72 -9.84 0.13
C ASN A 222 3.08 -9.69 -0.54
N PHE A 223 3.58 -8.45 -0.66
CA PHE A 223 4.96 -8.19 -1.03
C PHE A 223 5.77 -7.80 0.21
N THR A 224 6.87 -8.50 0.49
CA THR A 224 7.74 -8.19 1.64
C THR A 224 8.91 -7.32 1.21
N LEU A 225 9.13 -6.23 1.93
CA LEU A 225 10.19 -5.27 1.66
C LEU A 225 11.01 -5.01 2.93
N ARG A 226 12.33 -5.08 2.80
CA ARG A 226 13.26 -4.63 3.85
C ARG A 226 13.69 -3.21 3.54
N THR A 227 13.48 -2.31 4.50
CA THR A 227 13.96 -0.93 4.39
C THR A 227 15.48 -0.86 4.58
N VAL A 228 16.06 0.27 4.16
CA VAL A 228 17.49 0.54 4.31
C VAL A 228 17.85 0.60 5.80
N PRO A 229 19.06 0.18 6.22
CA PRO A 229 19.50 0.31 7.61
C PRO A 229 19.39 1.76 8.10
N CYS A 230 19.08 1.93 9.39
CA CYS A 230 19.14 3.24 10.02
C CYS A 230 20.59 3.75 10.07
N PRO A 231 20.81 5.07 9.99
CA PRO A 231 22.10 5.66 10.30
C PRO A 231 22.58 5.18 11.69
N PRO A 232 23.84 4.75 11.84
CA PRO A 232 24.38 4.35 13.13
C PRO A 232 24.24 5.44 14.19
N THR A 233 23.94 5.03 15.42
CA THR A 233 23.77 5.93 16.57
C THR A 233 24.94 5.83 17.55
N ASN A 234 25.03 6.80 18.47
CA ASN A 234 26.12 6.91 19.45
C ASN A 234 27.52 6.88 18.81
N VAL A 235 27.69 7.68 17.75
CA VAL A 235 29.00 7.83 17.11
C VAL A 235 29.94 8.58 18.05
N GLN A 236 31.01 7.91 18.46
CA GLN A 236 32.07 8.45 19.30
C GLN A 236 33.39 8.35 18.56
N SER A 237 34.12 9.45 18.50
CA SER A 237 35.50 9.46 18.00
C SER A 237 36.47 9.73 19.14
N THR A 238 37.58 9.00 19.16
CA THR A 238 38.67 9.19 20.11
C THR A 238 39.95 9.44 19.33
N MET A 239 40.55 10.60 19.55
CA MET A 239 41.76 11.02 18.86
C MET A 239 43.00 10.33 19.45
N ASN A 240 43.88 9.84 18.59
CA ASN A 240 45.20 9.35 18.95
C ASN A 240 46.28 10.20 18.27
N CYS A 241 46.70 11.25 18.98
CA CYS A 241 47.68 12.22 18.50
C CYS A 241 49.09 11.63 18.36
N SER A 242 49.39 10.49 18.97
CA SER A 242 50.74 9.89 18.88
C SER A 242 51.05 9.34 17.48
N ILE A 243 50.00 8.87 16.79
CA ILE A 243 50.07 8.21 15.47
C ILE A 243 49.21 8.90 14.42
N ASN A 244 48.74 10.13 14.69
CA ASN A 244 47.88 10.92 13.80
C ASN A 244 46.65 10.12 13.30
N SER A 245 45.96 9.45 14.22
CA SER A 245 44.78 8.62 13.90
C SER A 245 43.60 8.95 14.80
N ALA A 246 42.41 8.49 14.42
CA ALA A 246 41.23 8.50 15.27
C ALA A 246 40.57 7.11 15.26
N THR A 247 40.09 6.68 16.42
CA THR A 247 39.25 5.49 16.54
C THR A 247 37.80 5.95 16.59
N LEU A 248 37.00 5.48 15.63
CA LEU A 248 35.58 5.73 15.55
C LEU A 248 34.84 4.50 16.04
N SER A 249 33.82 4.69 16.87
CA SER A 249 32.96 3.64 17.41
C SER A 249 31.50 4.07 17.38
N TRP A 250 30.58 3.13 17.22
CA TRP A 250 29.15 3.40 17.07
C TRP A 250 28.33 2.18 17.49
N THR A 251 27.02 2.38 17.64
CA THR A 251 26.05 1.29 17.86
C THR A 251 25.66 0.65 16.53
N ALA A 252 25.61 -0.68 16.48
CA ALA A 252 25.24 -1.41 15.28
C ALA A 252 23.78 -1.13 14.87
N SER A 253 23.54 -0.94 13.56
CA SER A 253 22.19 -0.79 12.99
C SER A 253 21.64 -2.16 12.57
N PRO A 254 20.36 -2.48 12.86
CA PRO A 254 19.76 -3.72 12.37
C PRO A 254 19.74 -3.77 10.84
N ASN A 255 19.90 -4.97 10.27
CA ASN A 255 20.04 -5.24 8.82
C ASN A 255 21.30 -4.68 8.14
N ALA A 256 22.21 -4.01 8.87
CA ALA A 256 23.49 -3.58 8.32
C ALA A 256 24.48 -4.76 8.21
N VAL A 257 25.10 -4.90 7.04
CA VAL A 257 26.12 -5.91 6.71
C VAL A 257 27.53 -5.30 6.72
N SER A 258 27.64 -3.99 6.48
CA SER A 258 28.89 -3.24 6.54
C SER A 258 28.66 -1.78 6.92
N TYR A 259 29.73 -1.10 7.31
CA TYR A 259 29.75 0.30 7.69
C TYR A 259 30.92 1.01 7.01
N ARG A 260 30.71 2.28 6.67
CA ARG A 260 31.73 3.17 6.15
C ARG A 260 31.86 4.38 7.07
N GLY A 261 33.00 4.52 7.73
CA GLY A 261 33.34 5.72 8.51
C GLY A 261 34.08 6.72 7.63
N ARG A 262 33.80 8.02 7.82
CA ARG A 262 34.46 9.12 7.12
C ARG A 262 34.86 10.21 8.11
N ALA A 263 36.07 10.75 7.96
CA ALA A 263 36.54 11.95 8.61
C ALA A 263 36.87 13.01 7.56
N SER A 264 36.27 14.19 7.68
CA SER A 264 36.42 15.31 6.75
C SER A 264 37.02 16.52 7.44
N GLY A 265 38.22 16.94 7.01
CA GLY A 265 38.93 18.11 7.52
C GLY A 265 38.50 19.41 6.83
N ARG A 266 38.76 20.56 7.47
CA ARG A 266 38.47 21.89 6.89
C ARG A 266 39.27 22.20 5.63
N ASP A 267 40.43 21.58 5.48
CA ASP A 267 41.29 21.64 4.29
C ASP A 267 40.77 20.80 3.11
N GLY A 268 39.66 20.08 3.27
CA GLY A 268 39.12 19.16 2.27
C GLY A 268 39.73 17.76 2.32
N HIS A 269 40.64 17.48 3.27
CA HIS A 269 41.20 16.14 3.46
C HIS A 269 40.14 15.17 3.97
N ASN A 270 39.98 14.04 3.28
CA ASN A 270 39.01 13.02 3.63
C ASN A 270 39.70 11.67 3.86
N VAL A 271 39.42 11.07 5.02
CA VAL A 271 39.87 9.71 5.37
C VAL A 271 38.66 8.82 5.54
N THR A 272 38.70 7.61 5.01
CA THR A 272 37.61 6.64 5.13
C THR A 272 38.09 5.28 5.64
N CYS A 273 37.16 4.53 6.22
CA CYS A 273 37.35 3.15 6.66
C CYS A 273 36.12 2.32 6.25
N ASP A 274 36.31 1.05 5.89
CA ASP A 274 35.23 0.12 5.56
C ASP A 274 35.36 -1.13 6.45
N VAL A 275 34.33 -1.42 7.25
CA VAL A 275 34.35 -2.51 8.24
C VAL A 275 33.00 -3.22 8.30
N ARG A 276 33.01 -4.48 8.76
CA ARG A 276 31.77 -5.25 9.03
C ARG A 276 31.30 -5.17 10.48
N THR A 277 32.18 -4.69 11.37
CA THR A 277 31.93 -4.57 12.80
C THR A 277 31.74 -3.11 13.20
N PRO A 278 31.06 -2.83 14.33
CA PRO A 278 30.93 -1.47 14.85
C PRO A 278 32.27 -0.97 15.37
N GLY A 279 32.91 -0.12 14.59
CA GLY A 279 34.17 0.55 14.95
C GLY A 279 35.26 0.38 13.89
N CYS A 280 36.02 1.45 13.68
CA CYS A 280 37.15 1.46 12.77
C CYS A 280 38.23 2.46 13.20
N GLN A 281 39.44 2.31 12.66
CA GLN A 281 40.52 3.27 12.85
C GLN A 281 40.76 4.04 11.54
N LEU A 282 40.81 5.36 11.64
CA LEU A 282 41.11 6.30 10.55
C LEU A 282 42.52 6.84 10.76
N ASN A 283 43.43 6.59 9.81
CA ASN A 283 44.84 6.96 9.92
C ASN A 283 45.18 8.14 8.99
N GLY A 284 46.20 8.93 9.35
CA GLY A 284 46.69 10.02 8.50
C GLY A 284 45.86 11.29 8.60
N LEU A 285 45.44 11.66 9.81
CA LEU A 285 44.77 12.93 10.09
C LEU A 285 45.82 14.06 10.20
N HIS A 286 45.56 15.22 9.60
CA HIS A 286 46.41 16.39 9.72
C HIS A 286 46.21 17.08 11.07
N CYS A 287 47.27 17.67 11.61
CA CYS A 287 47.22 18.41 12.87
C CYS A 287 46.69 19.84 12.67
N GLY A 288 46.14 20.43 13.74
CA GLY A 288 45.73 21.83 13.80
C GLY A 288 44.39 22.16 13.16
N GLN A 289 43.53 21.17 12.90
CA GLN A 289 42.24 21.42 12.26
C GLN A 289 41.08 20.61 12.86
N GLU A 290 39.87 21.06 12.59
CA GLU A 290 38.67 20.34 12.99
C GLU A 290 38.32 19.29 11.94
N TYR A 291 38.03 18.06 12.41
CA TYR A 291 37.49 16.98 11.61
C TYR A 291 36.03 16.72 11.98
N VAL A 292 35.21 16.51 10.96
CA VAL A 292 33.83 16.03 11.07
C VAL A 292 33.82 14.53 10.79
N PHE A 293 33.39 13.75 11.78
CA PHE A 293 33.28 12.30 11.71
C PHE A 293 31.82 11.89 11.49
N VAL A 294 31.59 11.07 10.47
CA VAL A 294 30.29 10.48 10.14
C VAL A 294 30.42 9.00 9.82
N VAL A 295 29.35 8.24 10.02
CA VAL A 295 29.27 6.81 9.71
C VAL A 295 28.01 6.54 8.91
N THR A 296 28.14 5.77 7.83
CA THR A 296 26.99 5.19 7.11
C THR A 296 26.93 3.69 7.32
N ALA A 297 25.72 3.14 7.32
CA ALA A 297 25.46 1.70 7.33
C ALA A 297 25.01 1.23 5.95
N SER A 298 25.38 0.00 5.57
CA SER A 298 24.97 -0.60 4.30
C SER A 298 24.44 -2.00 4.51
N ASP A 299 23.38 -2.35 3.77
CA ASP A 299 22.89 -3.73 3.65
C ASP A 299 23.52 -4.49 2.47
N GLY A 300 24.54 -3.92 1.83
CA GLY A 300 25.21 -4.44 0.64
C GLY A 300 24.57 -4.00 -0.69
N SER A 301 23.36 -3.43 -0.67
CA SER A 301 22.70 -2.89 -1.87
C SER A 301 22.46 -1.38 -1.78
N CYS A 302 22.12 -0.87 -0.60
CA CYS A 302 21.93 0.55 -0.32
C CYS A 302 22.77 0.99 0.88
N GLU A 303 23.07 2.29 0.93
CA GLU A 303 23.64 2.96 2.11
C GLU A 303 22.57 3.81 2.79
N SER A 304 22.66 3.90 4.12
CA SER A 304 21.90 4.84 4.94
C SER A 304 22.39 6.28 4.70
N PRO A 305 21.59 7.29 5.07
CA PRO A 305 22.12 8.63 5.29
C PRO A 305 23.26 8.64 6.31
N ASP A 306 24.04 9.73 6.32
CA ASP A 306 25.10 9.96 7.31
C ASP A 306 24.50 9.99 8.73
N SER A 307 25.24 9.42 9.68
CA SER A 307 24.95 9.58 11.11
C SER A 307 25.02 11.05 11.53
N VAL A 308 24.55 11.34 12.76
CA VAL A 308 24.80 12.65 13.39
C VAL A 308 26.30 12.94 13.41
N GLU A 309 26.67 14.16 13.02
CA GLU A 309 28.06 14.60 12.97
C GLU A 309 28.71 14.60 14.37
N ASN A 310 29.91 14.05 14.47
CA ASN A 310 30.76 14.14 15.64
C ASN A 310 32.00 14.98 15.29
N ARG A 311 32.28 16.06 16.04
CA ARG A 311 33.34 17.03 15.72
C ARG A 311 34.46 16.97 16.74
N HIS A 312 35.70 16.88 16.26
CA HIS A 312 36.89 16.98 17.11
C HIS A 312 38.00 17.76 16.43
N GLU A 313 38.73 18.53 17.24
CA GLU A 313 39.93 19.24 16.80
C GLU A 313 41.18 18.37 16.95
N THR A 314 41.98 18.28 15.89
CA THR A 314 43.30 17.64 15.89
C THR A 314 44.36 18.61 16.42
N GLY A 315 44.14 19.26 17.57
CA GLY A 315 45.09 20.25 18.09
C GLY A 315 44.72 20.77 19.47
N ILE A 316 45.66 21.47 20.11
CA ILE A 316 45.41 22.17 21.38
C ILE A 316 44.80 23.53 21.06
N THR A 317 43.63 23.83 21.63
CA THR A 317 43.05 25.18 21.58
C THR A 317 43.92 26.16 22.36
N LEU A 318 44.16 27.35 21.80
CA LEU A 318 44.89 28.44 22.47
C LEU A 318 44.28 28.79 23.85
N ILE A 319 42.98 28.55 24.05
CA ILE A 319 42.27 28.80 25.31
C ILE A 319 42.76 27.86 26.43
N MET A 320 43.05 26.60 26.14
CA MET A 320 43.63 25.65 27.11
C MET A 320 45.06 26.06 27.50
N ILE A 321 45.81 26.62 26.56
CA ILE A 321 47.13 27.20 26.82
C ILE A 321 47.01 28.41 27.74
N ILE A 322 46.06 29.33 27.51
CA ILE A 322 45.84 30.53 28.35
C ILE A 322 45.36 30.17 29.77
N ILE A 323 44.51 29.14 29.93
CA ILE A 323 44.06 28.67 31.26
C ILE A 323 45.23 28.04 32.03
N MET A 324 46.10 27.27 31.36
CA MET A 324 47.35 26.76 31.94
C MET A 324 48.32 27.90 32.34
N PHE A 325 48.39 28.98 31.55
CA PHE A 325 49.18 30.17 31.87
C PHE A 325 48.59 31.02 33.00
N LYS A 326 47.27 31.06 33.18
CA LYS A 326 46.61 31.83 34.26
C LYS A 326 46.68 31.18 35.64
N LEU A 327 46.90 29.87 35.74
CA LEU A 327 46.92 29.12 37.00
C LEU A 327 48.32 28.83 37.56
N SER A 328 49.38 29.18 36.83
CA SER A 328 50.76 28.94 37.28
C SER A 328 51.55 30.25 37.34
N SER A 329 52.07 30.59 38.52
CA SER A 329 52.87 31.80 38.76
C SER A 329 54.32 31.71 38.24
N SER A 330 54.73 30.56 37.70
CA SER A 330 55.97 30.40 36.94
C SER A 330 56.00 29.00 36.31
N ILE A 331 56.25 28.91 35.00
CA ILE A 331 56.52 27.64 34.33
C ILE A 331 57.95 27.67 33.81
N THR A 332 58.81 26.80 34.32
CA THR A 332 60.18 26.61 33.82
C THR A 332 60.16 25.47 32.82
N ILE A 333 60.33 25.78 31.53
CA ILE A 333 60.48 24.77 30.48
C ILE A 333 61.98 24.49 30.33
N THR A 334 62.45 23.38 30.89
CA THR A 334 63.82 22.90 30.65
C THR A 334 63.83 21.97 29.44
N VAL A 335 64.42 22.43 28.34
CA VAL A 335 64.74 21.58 27.18
C VAL A 335 66.06 20.87 27.45
N LYS A 336 66.04 19.54 27.56
CA LYS A 336 67.25 18.73 27.72
C LYS A 336 67.46 17.86 26.47
N ASN A 337 68.42 18.28 25.65
CA ASN A 337 68.94 17.64 24.43
C ASN A 337 68.00 17.50 23.21
N PRO A 338 68.53 17.60 21.97
CA PRO A 338 67.72 17.72 20.75
C PRO A 338 67.52 16.41 19.98
N GLU A 339 67.92 15.25 20.52
CA GLU A 339 67.80 13.99 19.80
C GLU A 339 66.96 12.96 20.57
N HIS A 340 65.81 12.67 19.98
CA HIS A 340 64.95 11.50 20.18
C HIS A 340 64.23 11.33 21.54
N TYR A 341 62.89 11.23 21.40
CA TYR A 341 61.85 10.76 22.33
C TYR A 341 61.26 11.73 23.37
N ILE A 342 59.95 11.95 23.15
CA ILE A 342 58.85 12.33 24.04
C ILE A 342 59.18 12.20 25.54
N GLU A 343 59.27 13.32 26.26
CA GLU A 343 59.17 13.34 27.73
C GLU A 343 57.75 13.67 28.19
N CYS A 344 57.25 12.89 29.16
CA CYS A 344 56.04 13.20 29.91
C CYS A 344 56.36 14.30 30.94
N LEU A 345 55.60 15.40 30.92
CA LEU A 345 55.62 16.38 32.01
C LEU A 345 55.10 15.72 33.29
N PHE A 346 55.97 15.56 34.29
CA PHE A 346 55.58 15.20 35.65
C PHE A 346 55.09 16.47 36.37
N PHE A 347 53.79 16.53 36.67
CA PHE A 347 53.25 17.54 37.59
C PHE A 347 53.18 16.92 38.99
N SER A 348 54.18 17.18 39.84
CA SER A 348 54.01 16.98 41.28
C SER A 348 53.25 18.20 41.83
N GLN A 349 52.06 17.96 42.38
CA GLN A 349 51.09 18.93 42.92
C GLN A 349 50.03 19.42 41.93
N CYS A 350 49.06 18.54 41.64
CA CYS A 350 47.63 18.89 41.61
C CYS A 350 46.82 17.58 41.56
N ALA A 351 46.12 17.28 42.66
CA ALA A 351 45.07 16.27 42.66
C ALA A 351 43.89 16.81 41.83
N PHE A 352 43.26 15.94 41.03
CA PHE A 352 42.19 16.20 40.04
C PHE A 352 42.67 16.63 38.65
N PHE A 353 43.21 15.69 37.85
CA PHE A 353 42.91 15.49 36.42
C PHE A 353 43.77 14.31 35.91
N GLN A 354 43.20 13.12 35.77
CA GLN A 354 43.90 11.91 35.31
C GLN A 354 43.93 11.79 33.78
N HIS A 355 44.44 12.80 33.06
CA HIS A 355 44.74 12.65 31.63
C HIS A 355 46.18 13.08 31.31
N ARG A 356 46.97 12.15 30.78
CA ARG A 356 48.31 12.42 30.24
C ARG A 356 48.15 13.25 28.97
N VAL A 357 48.72 14.45 28.93
CA VAL A 357 48.74 15.31 27.75
C VAL A 357 50.13 15.19 27.10
N CYS A 358 50.19 14.59 25.91
CA CYS A 358 51.39 14.57 25.09
C CYS A 358 51.42 15.83 24.20
N LEU A 359 52.37 16.74 24.46
CA LEU A 359 52.66 17.88 23.59
C LEU A 359 53.55 17.40 22.44
N ARG A 360 53.11 17.57 21.20
CA ARG A 360 53.98 17.50 20.02
C ARG A 360 54.06 18.90 19.43
N VAL A 361 55.14 19.60 19.73
CA VAL A 361 55.49 20.85 19.05
C VAL A 361 56.13 20.44 17.73
N CYS A 362 55.50 20.76 16.60
CA CYS A 362 56.13 20.61 15.29
C CYS A 362 57.31 21.58 15.19
N PRO A 363 58.46 21.16 14.64
CA PRO A 363 59.67 21.96 14.60
C PRO A 363 59.59 22.93 13.43
N ASP A 364 58.84 24.03 13.56
CA ASP A 364 59.03 25.20 12.69
C ASP A 364 58.37 26.43 13.31
N SER A 365 59.22 27.32 13.87
CA SER A 365 58.93 28.70 14.35
C SER A 365 57.89 28.81 15.48
N TRP A 366 58.03 29.59 16.55
CA TRP A 366 58.24 31.03 16.63
C TRP A 366 58.90 31.39 17.98
N THR A 367 59.90 32.27 17.95
CA THR A 367 60.31 33.06 19.12
C THR A 367 59.34 34.23 19.29
N VAL A 368 58.64 34.31 20.42
CA VAL A 368 57.95 35.53 20.86
C VAL A 368 58.76 36.12 22.01
N PRO A 369 59.34 37.33 21.89
CA PRO A 369 59.90 38.02 23.04
C PRO A 369 58.75 38.61 23.85
N LEU A 370 58.57 38.13 25.09
CA LEU A 370 57.78 38.83 26.10
C LEU A 370 58.77 39.66 26.94
N THR A 371 58.88 40.95 26.64
CA THR A 371 59.34 41.93 27.61
C THR A 371 58.29 42.08 28.70
N ALA A 372 58.78 42.16 29.94
CA ALA A 372 58.05 42.09 31.21
C ALA A 372 56.83 43.02 31.35
#